data_AF-A0A4P5XFZ9-F1
#
_entry.id   AF-A0A4P5XFZ9-F1
#
_cell.length_a   1.000
_cell.length_b   1.000
_cell.length_c   1.000
_cell.angle_alpha   90.00
_cell.angle_beta   90.00
_cell.angle_gamma   90.00
#
_symmetry.space_group_name_H-M   'P 1'
#
loop_
_entity.id
_entity.type
_entity.pdbx_description
1 polymer ?
#
loop_
_entity_poly.entity_id
_entity_poly.type
_entity_poly.pdbx_seq_one_letter_code
_entity_poly.pdbx_strand_id
1 'polypeptide(L)'
;MPKFSRISIRRAFTLVEILIVVVILGILAAIVVPQFASATQDSKAGNLKSQLGTLQRQIELYRAKNNGYPTFDTGWGTESEPDTLVGGQYIKMAPVNAAWPDASAPERFAITTTTGAGERGHVDFGWVWNEADLTLYASYFDEDAGVVTALAED
;
A
#
# COMPACT_ATOMS: atom_id res chain seq x y z
N MET A 1 3.79 -60.26 48.07
CA MET A 1 3.98 -58.85 48.47
C MET A 1 3.29 -57.94 47.47
N PRO A 2 2.22 -57.20 47.83
CA PRO A 2 1.56 -56.28 46.91
C PRO A 2 2.34 -54.96 46.80
N LYS A 3 2.53 -54.47 45.58
CA LYS A 3 3.29 -53.25 45.24
C LYS A 3 2.29 -52.10 45.10
N PHE A 4 2.32 -51.11 46.01
CA PHE A 4 1.45 -49.95 45.93
C PHE A 4 1.88 -49.02 44.78
N SER A 5 1.07 -48.96 43.73
CA SER A 5 1.23 -48.00 42.63
C SER A 5 0.74 -46.63 43.08
N ARG A 6 1.61 -45.61 43.04
CA ARG A 6 1.23 -44.22 43.36
C ARG A 6 0.39 -43.65 42.22
N ILE A 7 -0.87 -43.32 42.49
CA ILE A 7 -1.75 -42.62 41.55
C ILE A 7 -1.19 -41.21 41.34
N SER A 8 -0.77 -40.87 40.11
CA SER A 8 -0.41 -39.49 39.75
C SER A 8 -1.70 -38.69 39.56
N ILE A 9 -1.96 -37.71 40.43
CA ILE A 9 -3.06 -36.77 40.23
C ILE A 9 -2.69 -35.86 39.06
N ARG A 10 -3.31 -36.07 37.90
CA ARG A 10 -3.22 -35.11 36.78
C ARG A 10 -4.01 -33.88 37.19
N ARG A 11 -3.36 -32.71 37.22
CA ARG A 11 -4.04 -31.42 37.39
C ARG A 11 -4.87 -31.17 36.13
N ALA A 12 -6.19 -31.28 36.26
CA ALA A 12 -7.12 -30.88 35.21
C ALA A 12 -7.33 -29.35 35.31
N PHE A 13 -7.27 -28.66 34.17
CA PHE A 13 -7.61 -27.25 34.08
C PHE A 13 -9.06 -27.02 34.50
N THR A 14 -9.31 -25.97 35.27
CA THR A 14 -10.69 -25.63 35.66
C THR A 14 -11.38 -24.84 34.54
N LEU A 15 -12.70 -25.00 34.41
CA LEU A 15 -13.49 -24.20 33.46
C LEU A 15 -13.36 -22.69 33.74
N VAL A 16 -13.24 -22.31 35.02
CA VAL A 16 -13.07 -20.92 35.45
C VAL A 16 -11.74 -20.34 34.96
N GLU A 17 -10.69 -21.16 34.93
CA GLU A 17 -9.35 -20.77 34.49
C GLU A 17 -9.30 -20.52 32.99
N ILE A 18 -10.02 -21.31 32.18
CA ILE A 18 -10.17 -21.02 30.75
C ILE A 18 -11.11 -19.82 30.52
N LEU A 19 -12.17 -19.68 31.32
CA LEU A 19 -13.13 -18.58 31.21
C LEU A 19 -12.45 -17.21 31.42
N ILE A 20 -11.66 -17.05 32.47
CA ILE A 20 -10.97 -15.77 32.73
C ILE A 20 -9.95 -15.46 31.64
N VAL A 21 -9.26 -16.46 31.10
CA VAL A 21 -8.28 -16.28 30.02
C VAL A 21 -8.94 -15.77 28.75
N VAL A 22 -10.04 -16.37 28.30
CA VAL A 22 -10.72 -15.92 27.08
C VAL A 22 -11.35 -14.54 27.25
N VAL A 23 -11.81 -14.20 28.46
CA VAL A 23 -12.30 -12.84 28.78
C VAL A 23 -11.18 -11.81 28.64
N ILE A 24 -10.00 -12.08 29.21
CA ILE A 24 -8.85 -11.18 29.11
C ILE A 24 -8.40 -11.07 27.64
N LEU A 25 -8.32 -12.18 26.90
CA LEU A 25 -7.98 -12.17 25.47
C LEU A 25 -9.00 -11.39 24.64
N GLY A 26 -10.29 -11.48 24.97
CA GLY A 26 -11.35 -10.69 24.32
C GLY A 26 -11.19 -9.18 24.53
N ILE A 27 -10.89 -8.75 25.75
CA ILE A 27 -10.66 -7.33 26.07
C ILE A 27 -9.41 -6.82 25.33
N LEU A 28 -8.32 -7.59 25.33
CA LEU A 28 -7.09 -7.20 24.63
C LEU A 28 -7.32 -7.12 23.11
N ALA A 29 -8.00 -8.10 22.52
CA ALA A 29 -8.31 -8.10 21.09
C ALA A 29 -9.14 -6.88 20.67
N ALA A 30 -10.12 -6.47 21.48
CA ALA A 30 -10.97 -5.31 21.20
C ALA A 30 -10.19 -3.99 21.09
N ILE A 31 -9.08 -3.84 21.82
CA ILE A 31 -8.24 -2.64 21.80
C ILE A 31 -7.18 -2.73 20.69
N VAL A 32 -6.53 -3.89 20.56
CA VAL A 32 -5.36 -4.05 19.68
C VAL A 32 -5.74 -4.06 18.20
N VAL A 33 -6.85 -4.70 17.83
CA VAL A 33 -7.28 -4.83 16.42
C VAL A 33 -7.50 -3.46 15.73
N PRO A 34 -8.30 -2.51 16.27
CA PRO A 34 -8.48 -1.21 15.64
C PRO A 34 -7.18 -0.38 15.62
N GLN A 35 -6.36 -0.48 16.66
CA GLN A 35 -5.06 0.21 16.71
C GLN A 35 -4.11 -0.27 15.60
N PHE A 36 -4.04 -1.58 15.39
CA PHE A 36 -3.20 -2.17 14.34
C PHE A 36 -3.69 -1.80 12.93
N ALA A 37 -5.00 -1.75 12.73
CA ALA A 37 -5.59 -1.29 11.46
C ALA A 37 -5.21 0.16 11.14
N SER A 38 -5.33 1.07 12.11
CA SER A 38 -4.90 2.47 11.96
C SER A 38 -3.41 2.59 11.64
N ALA A 39 -2.54 1.90 12.41
CA ALA A 39 -1.10 1.93 12.18
C ALA A 39 -0.70 1.41 10.79
N THR A 40 -1.47 0.45 10.25
CA THR A 40 -1.28 -0.05 8.90
C THR A 40 -1.65 1.00 7.85
N GLN A 41 -2.75 1.73 8.04
CA GLN A 41 -3.14 2.84 7.15
C GLN A 41 -2.11 3.97 7.17
N ASP A 42 -1.63 4.36 8.36
CA ASP A 42 -0.58 5.39 8.49
C ASP A 42 0.73 4.96 7.81
N SER A 43 1.09 3.68 7.94
CA SER A 43 2.27 3.12 7.26
C SER A 43 2.14 3.17 5.74
N LYS A 44 0.94 2.88 5.20
CA LYS A 44 0.66 2.99 3.76
C LYS A 44 0.76 4.43 3.28
N ALA A 45 0.16 5.37 4.01
CA ALA A 45 0.21 6.80 3.69
C ALA A 45 1.65 7.34 3.71
N GLY A 46 2.43 6.99 4.73
CA GLY A 46 3.84 7.37 4.83
C GLY A 46 4.69 6.80 3.68
N ASN A 47 4.43 5.55 3.29
CA ASN A 47 5.09 4.92 2.13
C ASN A 47 4.76 5.68 0.84
N LEU A 48 3.48 5.93 0.56
CA LEU A 48 3.03 6.65 -0.64
C LEU A 48 3.60 8.05 -0.73
N LYS A 49 3.59 8.82 0.36
CA LYS A 49 4.17 10.16 0.39
C LYS A 49 5.66 10.16 0.01
N SER A 50 6.43 9.20 0.54
CA SER A 50 7.84 9.04 0.20
C SER A 50 8.03 8.57 -1.25
N GLN A 51 7.17 7.68 -1.72
CA GLN A 51 7.22 7.09 -3.06
C GLN A 51 6.87 8.12 -4.13
N LEU A 52 5.77 8.85 -3.99
CA LEU A 52 5.36 9.96 -4.86
C LEU A 52 6.47 11.00 -4.98
N GLY A 53 7.03 11.44 -3.85
CA GLY A 53 8.15 12.39 -3.85
C GLY A 53 9.41 11.86 -4.53
N THR A 54 9.64 10.54 -4.52
CA THR A 54 10.77 9.92 -5.23
C THR A 54 10.48 9.78 -6.71
N LEU A 55 9.29 9.33 -7.09
CA LEU A 55 8.86 9.14 -8.48
C LEU A 55 8.79 10.47 -9.22
N GLN A 56 8.22 11.52 -8.61
CA GLN A 56 8.19 12.86 -9.20
C GLN A 56 9.60 13.36 -9.52
N ARG A 57 10.58 13.14 -8.62
CA ARG A 57 11.98 13.51 -8.89
C ARG A 57 12.59 12.72 -10.05
N GLN A 58 12.23 11.44 -10.21
CA GLN A 58 12.71 10.64 -11.34
C GLN A 58 12.08 11.11 -12.66
N ILE A 59 10.81 11.50 -12.64
CA ILE A 59 10.11 12.10 -13.79
C ILE A 59 10.77 13.43 -14.17
N GLU A 60 11.07 14.30 -13.22
CA GLU A 60 11.78 15.56 -13.49
C GLU A 60 13.22 15.32 -14.00
N LEU A 61 13.90 14.28 -13.50
CA LEU A 61 15.21 13.88 -14.01
C LEU A 61 15.13 13.37 -15.45
N TYR A 62 14.08 12.60 -15.79
CA TYR A 62 13.79 12.19 -17.17
C TYR A 62 13.63 13.42 -18.06
N ARG A 63 12.81 14.38 -17.63
CA ARG A 63 12.57 15.62 -18.36
C ARG A 63 13.84 16.41 -18.61
N ALA A 64 14.69 16.55 -17.59
CA ALA A 64 15.94 17.28 -17.70
C ALA A 64 16.91 16.67 -18.74
N LYS A 65 16.84 15.35 -18.96
CA LYS A 65 17.71 14.63 -19.91
C LYS A 65 17.10 14.51 -21.31
N ASN A 66 15.79 14.36 -21.40
CA ASN A 66 15.09 14.03 -22.65
C ASN A 66 14.31 15.23 -23.25
N ASN A 67 14.38 16.40 -22.62
CA ASN A 67 13.72 17.64 -23.05
C ASN A 67 12.19 17.51 -23.20
N GLY A 68 11.57 16.62 -22.41
CA GLY A 68 10.14 16.35 -22.42
C GLY A 68 9.77 15.37 -21.29
N TYR A 69 8.50 15.36 -20.87
CA TYR A 69 8.01 14.40 -19.89
C TYR A 69 7.89 12.99 -20.50
N PRO A 70 8.02 11.91 -19.68
CA PRO A 70 7.77 10.56 -20.17
C PRO A 70 6.31 10.40 -20.56
N THR A 71 6.04 9.60 -21.60
CA THR A 71 4.68 9.15 -21.92
C THR A 71 4.39 7.85 -21.18
N PHE A 72 3.12 7.64 -20.84
CA PHE A 72 2.66 6.47 -20.09
C PHE A 72 1.74 5.55 -20.91
N ASP A 73 1.80 5.63 -22.24
CA ASP A 73 0.97 4.83 -23.16
C ASP A 73 1.18 3.31 -22.98
N THR A 74 2.40 2.90 -22.60
CA THR A 74 2.76 1.51 -22.28
C THR A 74 2.95 1.29 -20.77
N GLY A 75 2.36 2.16 -19.94
CA GLY A 75 2.55 2.17 -18.50
C GLY A 75 3.93 2.73 -18.11
N TRP A 76 4.62 2.07 -17.17
CA TRP A 76 5.96 2.47 -16.72
C TRP A 76 7.09 2.11 -17.72
N GLY A 77 6.75 1.34 -18.76
CA GLY A 77 7.65 0.79 -19.74
C GLY A 77 8.40 -0.47 -19.30
N THR A 78 9.17 -1.01 -20.23
CA THR A 78 10.00 -2.21 -20.08
C THR A 78 11.48 -1.91 -20.34
N GLU A 79 12.37 -2.83 -19.96
CA GLU A 79 13.83 -2.65 -20.20
C GLU A 79 14.19 -2.52 -21.70
N SER A 80 13.31 -2.95 -22.60
CA SER A 80 13.46 -2.81 -24.05
C SER A 80 13.08 -1.44 -24.61
N GLU A 81 12.48 -0.56 -23.80
CA GLU A 81 11.94 0.74 -24.23
C GLU A 81 12.72 1.90 -23.58
N PRO A 82 13.85 2.36 -24.17
CA PRO A 82 14.79 3.28 -23.52
C PRO A 82 14.19 4.67 -23.21
N ASP A 83 13.13 5.06 -23.90
CA ASP A 83 12.42 6.33 -23.72
C ASP A 83 11.33 6.27 -22.63
N THR A 84 11.31 5.21 -21.82
CA THR A 84 10.39 5.06 -20.68
C THR A 84 11.12 5.22 -19.35
N LEU A 85 10.40 5.32 -18.24
CA LEU A 85 11.04 5.42 -16.92
C LEU A 85 11.79 4.16 -16.52
N VAL A 86 11.23 2.97 -16.81
CA VAL A 86 11.90 1.69 -16.52
C VAL A 86 13.04 1.44 -17.50
N GLY A 87 12.80 1.54 -18.81
CA GLY A 87 13.84 1.27 -19.81
C GLY A 87 14.98 2.29 -19.80
N GLY A 88 14.68 3.55 -19.50
CA GLY A 88 15.67 4.61 -19.26
C GLY A 88 16.40 4.51 -17.92
N GLN A 89 16.09 3.48 -17.11
CA GLN A 89 16.69 3.20 -15.79
C GLN A 89 16.51 4.30 -14.74
N TYR A 90 15.51 5.16 -14.89
CA TYR A 90 15.12 6.15 -13.88
C TYR A 90 14.47 5.48 -12.66
N ILE A 91 13.73 4.40 -12.93
CA ILE A 91 13.22 3.46 -11.92
C ILE A 91 13.59 2.03 -12.33
N LYS A 92 13.63 1.11 -11.37
CA LYS A 92 14.00 -0.29 -11.64
C LYS A 92 12.81 -1.18 -11.99
N MET A 93 11.61 -0.81 -11.54
CA MET A 93 10.38 -1.54 -11.81
C MET A 93 9.17 -0.63 -11.55
N ALA A 94 8.00 -1.06 -12.01
CA ALA A 94 6.74 -0.38 -11.73
C ALA A 94 6.51 -0.28 -10.20
N PRO A 95 6.21 0.92 -9.68
CA PRO A 95 5.88 1.12 -8.27
C PRO A 95 4.55 0.46 -7.88
N VAL A 96 4.49 -0.08 -6.66
CA VAL A 96 3.24 -0.59 -6.07
C VAL A 96 2.51 0.56 -5.40
N ASN A 97 1.25 0.80 -5.74
CA ASN A 97 0.38 1.66 -4.93
C ASN A 97 -0.12 0.89 -3.68
N ALA A 98 0.31 1.32 -2.50
CA ALA A 98 -0.06 0.70 -1.23
C ALA A 98 -1.50 1.01 -0.75
N ALA A 99 -2.12 2.08 -1.27
CA ALA A 99 -3.51 2.46 -1.02
C ALA A 99 -4.51 1.60 -1.80
N TRP A 100 -4.07 0.91 -2.86
CA TRP A 100 -4.97 0.13 -3.71
C TRP A 100 -5.76 -0.93 -2.91
N PRO A 101 -7.11 -0.98 -3.04
CA PRO A 101 -7.98 -1.80 -2.19
C PRO A 101 -7.66 -3.31 -2.20
N ASP A 102 -7.39 -3.91 -3.36
CA ASP A 102 -7.07 -5.33 -3.49
C ASP A 102 -5.57 -5.56 -3.66
N ALA A 103 -4.92 -6.08 -2.62
CA ALA A 103 -3.50 -6.42 -2.52
C ALA A 103 -2.93 -7.26 -3.68
N SER A 104 -3.79 -8.03 -4.37
CA SER A 104 -3.43 -8.96 -5.43
C SER A 104 -3.68 -8.43 -6.84
N ALA A 105 -4.45 -7.34 -6.95
CA ALA A 105 -4.89 -6.77 -8.21
C ALA A 105 -3.73 -6.13 -8.98
N PRO A 106 -3.52 -6.45 -10.28
CA PRO A 106 -2.42 -5.92 -11.09
C PRO A 106 -2.51 -4.40 -11.35
N GLU A 107 -3.70 -3.82 -11.25
CA GLU A 107 -3.99 -2.39 -11.46
C GLU A 107 -3.21 -1.50 -10.49
N ARG A 108 -2.83 -2.02 -9.30
CA ARG A 108 -1.97 -1.33 -8.32
C ARG A 108 -0.60 -0.90 -8.87
N PHE A 109 -0.16 -1.51 -9.96
CA PHE A 109 1.08 -1.18 -10.66
C PHE A 109 0.84 -0.32 -11.89
N ALA A 110 -0.39 -0.29 -12.41
CA ALA A 110 -0.71 0.36 -13.67
C ALA A 110 -0.77 1.88 -13.49
N ILE A 111 -0.42 2.60 -14.55
CA ILE A 111 -0.45 4.06 -14.62
C ILE A 111 -1.28 4.47 -15.84
N THR A 112 -2.03 5.55 -15.71
CA THR A 112 -2.73 6.21 -16.80
C THR A 112 -2.39 7.69 -16.83
N THR A 113 -2.65 8.32 -17.97
CA THR A 113 -2.53 9.76 -18.15
C THR A 113 -3.91 10.41 -18.14
N THR A 114 -4.05 11.53 -17.44
CA THR A 114 -5.21 12.41 -17.54
C THR A 114 -4.80 13.83 -17.96
N THR A 115 -5.77 14.57 -18.51
CA THR A 115 -5.65 15.98 -18.92
C THR A 115 -6.65 16.89 -18.19
N GLY A 116 -7.51 16.34 -17.35
CA GLY A 116 -8.48 17.12 -16.58
C GLY A 116 -7.82 17.84 -15.40
N ALA A 117 -8.22 19.09 -15.16
CA ALA A 117 -7.70 19.86 -14.04
C ALA A 117 -8.26 19.32 -12.71
N GLY A 118 -7.37 18.98 -11.78
CA GLY A 118 -7.75 18.46 -10.47
C GLY A 118 -7.96 16.95 -10.41
N GLU A 119 -7.78 16.24 -11.52
CA GLU A 119 -7.91 14.78 -11.53
C GLU A 119 -6.67 14.12 -10.91
N ARG A 120 -6.86 13.45 -9.77
CA ARG A 120 -5.78 12.90 -8.91
C ARG A 120 -5.86 11.38 -8.74
N GLY A 121 -6.89 10.73 -9.25
CA GLY A 121 -7.11 9.31 -9.08
C GLY A 121 -7.87 8.70 -10.24
N HIS A 122 -7.87 7.37 -10.27
CA HIS A 122 -8.61 6.59 -11.23
C HIS A 122 -9.04 5.26 -10.62
N VAL A 123 -10.23 4.77 -10.99
CA VAL A 123 -10.79 3.52 -10.44
C VAL A 123 -10.09 2.26 -10.95
N ASP A 124 -9.56 2.30 -12.17
CA ASP A 124 -8.89 1.17 -12.85
C ASP A 124 -7.35 1.24 -12.90
N PHE A 125 -6.73 2.33 -12.41
CA PHE A 125 -5.26 2.50 -12.44
C PHE A 125 -4.74 2.95 -11.09
N GLY A 126 -3.68 2.30 -10.60
CA GLY A 126 -3.05 2.62 -9.33
C GLY A 126 -2.38 3.99 -9.31
N TRP A 127 -1.93 4.47 -10.44
CA TRP A 127 -1.22 5.74 -10.56
C TRP A 127 -1.82 6.59 -11.67
N VAL A 128 -1.79 7.90 -11.48
CA VAL A 128 -2.30 8.87 -12.45
C VAL A 128 -1.23 9.92 -12.70
N TRP A 129 -0.82 10.06 -13.95
CA TRP A 129 -0.04 11.20 -14.40
C TRP A 129 -1.01 12.27 -14.92
N ASN A 130 -1.02 13.44 -14.30
CA ASN A 130 -1.85 14.54 -14.76
C ASN A 130 -1.01 15.51 -15.61
N GLU A 131 -1.36 15.63 -16.89
CA GLU A 131 -0.70 16.52 -17.84
C GLU A 131 -1.09 17.99 -17.68
N ALA A 132 -2.20 18.29 -17.00
CA ALA A 132 -2.65 19.66 -16.77
C ALA A 132 -1.76 20.39 -15.75
N ASP A 133 -1.31 19.67 -14.71
CA ASP A 133 -0.44 20.22 -13.64
C ASP A 133 0.95 19.58 -13.58
N LEU A 134 1.23 18.58 -14.43
CA LEU A 134 2.50 17.89 -14.55
C LEU A 134 2.93 17.15 -13.27
N THR A 135 1.94 16.59 -12.57
CA THR A 135 2.14 15.90 -11.29
C THR A 135 1.69 14.45 -11.36
N LEU A 136 2.43 13.58 -10.67
CA LEU A 136 2.04 12.19 -10.43
C LEU A 136 1.22 12.09 -9.14
N TYR A 137 0.10 11.38 -9.23
CA TYR A 137 -0.81 11.10 -8.13
C TYR A 137 -0.99 9.60 -7.91
N ALA A 138 -1.45 9.23 -6.72
CA ALA A 138 -1.77 7.85 -6.36
C ALA A 138 -3.28 7.70 -6.15
N SER A 139 -3.93 6.82 -6.90
CA SER A 139 -5.35 6.54 -6.71
C SER A 139 -5.63 6.03 -5.30
N TYR A 140 -6.78 6.41 -4.74
CA TYR A 140 -7.19 6.12 -3.36
C TYR A 140 -6.27 6.75 -2.28
N PHE A 141 -5.60 7.85 -2.58
CA PHE A 141 -4.78 8.58 -1.63
C PHE A 141 -4.99 10.08 -1.79
N ASP A 142 -5.39 10.75 -0.71
CA ASP A 142 -5.47 12.21 -0.65
C ASP A 142 -4.09 12.72 -0.23
N GLU A 143 -3.34 13.34 -1.14
CA GLU A 143 -1.99 13.83 -0.82
C GLU A 143 -1.98 15.07 0.11
N ASP A 144 -3.10 15.81 0.18
CA ASP A 144 -3.19 17.03 0.98
C ASP A 144 -3.44 16.69 2.46
N ALA A 145 -4.37 15.78 2.71
CA ALA A 145 -4.61 15.22 4.04
C ALA A 145 -3.57 14.14 4.41
N GLY A 146 -2.91 13.54 3.42
CA GLY A 146 -1.94 12.47 3.61
C GLY A 146 -2.59 11.19 4.13
N VAL A 147 -3.79 10.86 3.66
CA VAL A 147 -4.57 9.71 4.12
C VAL A 147 -5.04 8.84 2.96
N VAL A 148 -5.16 7.54 3.21
CA VAL A 148 -5.76 6.59 2.25
C VAL A 148 -7.27 6.78 2.23
N THR A 149 -7.85 6.88 1.03
CA THR A 149 -9.28 7.13 0.81
C THR A 149 -9.99 5.86 0.32
N ALA A 150 -11.32 5.84 0.44
CA ALA A 150 -12.15 4.72 -0.01
C ALA A 150 -12.57 4.82 -1.49
N LEU A 151 -12.45 6.02 -2.07
CA LEU A 151 -12.80 6.32 -3.45
C LEU A 151 -11.56 6.87 -4.15
N ALA A 152 -11.40 6.57 -5.44
CA ALA A 152 -10.48 7.31 -6.28
C ALA A 152 -10.97 8.76 -6.37
N GLU A 153 -10.06 9.73 -6.25
CA GLU A 153 -10.39 11.14 -6.46
C GLU A 153 -10.53 11.38 -7.96
N ASP A 154 -11.68 11.90 -8.40
CA ASP A 154 -11.92 12.26 -9.79
C ASP A 154 -11.26 13.59 -10.14
#